data_AF-A0A971IH55-F1
#
_entry.id   AF-A0A971IH55-F1
#
_cell.length_a   1.000
_cell.length_b   1.000
_cell.length_c   1.000
_cell.angle_alpha   90.00
_cell.angle_beta   90.00
_cell.angle_gamma   90.00
#
_symmetry.space_group_name_H-M   'P 1'
#
loop_
_entity.id
_entity.type
_entity.pdbx_description
1 polymer ?
#
loop_
_entity_poly.entity_id
_entity_poly.type
_entity_poly.pdbx_seq_one_letter_code
_entity_poly.pdbx_strand_id
1 'polypeptide(L)'
;MVDDVWAGVGGVDWTGTPLDNFPLMQQVRSIRNDVDLIFVTTVGSPGYATWMTFVTQPLNKPLTGGASLTMYSGVQHYIRSGQLKGFLGGLRGAAEYEQLVGHPGQGLSGMDAQSMGHITVLVFLLLGNIGYFMARSKNNRQ
;
A
#
# COMPACT_ATOMS: atom_id res chain seq x y z
N MET A 1 -5.57 9.66 22.74
CA MET A 1 -5.43 8.66 21.67
C MET A 1 -4.52 7.50 22.07
N VAL A 2 -3.26 7.74 22.45
CA VAL A 2 -2.35 6.63 22.80
C VAL A 2 -2.78 5.91 24.08
N ASP A 3 -3.16 6.66 25.11
CA ASP A 3 -3.56 6.09 26.40
C ASP A 3 -5.06 5.77 26.46
N ASP A 4 -5.87 6.51 25.70
CA ASP A 4 -7.31 6.26 25.49
C ASP A 4 -7.63 6.40 24.00
N VAL A 5 -7.93 5.25 23.38
CA VAL A 5 -8.31 5.12 21.97
C VAL A 5 -9.73 5.62 21.74
N TRP A 6 -10.65 5.32 22.66
CA TRP A 6 -12.07 5.63 22.52
C TRP A 6 -12.32 7.14 22.53
N ALA A 7 -11.68 7.85 23.46
CA ALA A 7 -11.68 9.30 23.48
C ALA A 7 -10.96 9.88 22.25
N GLY A 8 -9.91 9.20 21.76
CA GLY A 8 -9.14 9.62 20.60
C GLY A 8 -9.91 9.60 19.28
N VAL A 9 -10.83 8.64 19.11
CA VAL A 9 -11.65 8.50 17.89
C VAL A 9 -13.08 9.03 18.05
N GLY A 10 -13.42 9.56 19.22
CA GLY A 10 -14.76 10.11 19.48
C GLY A 10 -15.86 9.05 19.59
N GLY A 11 -15.52 7.81 19.94
CA GLY A 11 -16.49 6.73 20.17
C GLY A 11 -17.10 6.09 18.92
N VAL A 12 -16.67 6.47 17.72
CA VAL A 12 -17.15 5.90 16.44
C VAL A 12 -15.98 5.47 15.55
N ASP A 13 -16.25 4.55 14.62
CA ASP A 13 -15.31 4.20 13.55
C ASP A 13 -15.32 5.25 12.42
N TRP A 14 -14.52 5.02 11.38
CA TRP A 14 -14.44 5.92 10.23
C TRP A 14 -15.75 6.00 9.40
N THR A 15 -16.64 5.01 9.52
CA THR A 15 -17.96 4.99 8.87
C THR A 15 -19.06 5.60 9.74
N GLY A 16 -18.76 5.97 10.99
CA GLY A 16 -19.71 6.49 11.97
C GLY A 16 -20.41 5.43 12.82
N THR A 17 -20.01 4.17 12.71
CA THR A 17 -20.51 3.06 13.53
C THR A 17 -19.96 3.18 14.95
N PRO A 18 -20.80 3.14 16.00
CA PRO A 18 -20.32 3.18 17.39
C PRO A 18 -19.32 2.06 17.70
N LEU A 19 -18.27 2.39 18.44
CA LEU A 19 -17.23 1.41 18.81
C LEU A 19 -17.78 0.26 19.68
N ASP A 20 -18.85 0.51 20.43
CA ASP A 20 -19.54 -0.49 21.25
C ASP A 20 -20.01 -1.72 20.44
N ASN A 21 -20.28 -1.53 19.14
CA ASN A 21 -20.74 -2.60 18.26
C ASN A 21 -19.63 -3.59 17.89
N PHE A 22 -18.36 -3.27 18.17
CA PHE A 22 -17.22 -4.12 17.82
C PHE A 22 -16.69 -4.85 19.05
N PRO A 23 -16.80 -6.20 19.12
CA PRO A 23 -16.28 -6.99 20.25
C PRO A 23 -14.79 -6.77 20.53
N LEU A 24 -14.00 -6.45 19.49
CA LEU A 24 -12.58 -6.13 19.62
C LEU A 24 -12.34 -4.85 20.42
N MET A 25 -13.16 -3.82 20.20
CA MET A 25 -12.98 -2.51 20.84
C MET A 25 -13.30 -2.54 22.33
N GLN A 26 -14.06 -3.53 22.80
CA GLN A 26 -14.31 -3.74 24.23
C GLN A 26 -13.03 -4.15 24.99
N GLN A 27 -12.08 -4.79 24.28
CA GLN A 27 -10.79 -5.24 24.83
C GLN A 27 -9.67 -4.22 24.64
N VAL A 28 -9.79 -3.36 23.63
CA VAL A 28 -8.75 -2.37 23.29
C VAL A 28 -9.15 -0.99 23.83
N ARG A 29 -8.46 -0.54 24.89
CA ARG A 29 -8.63 0.79 25.48
C ARG A 29 -7.46 1.71 25.20
N SER A 30 -6.25 1.16 25.14
CA SER A 30 -5.00 1.90 25.00
C SER A 30 -4.10 1.30 23.93
N ILE A 31 -3.53 2.14 23.07
CA ILE A 31 -2.49 1.71 22.12
C ILE A 31 -1.24 1.27 22.88
N ARG A 32 -0.93 1.91 24.01
CA ARG A 32 0.27 1.61 24.80
C ARG A 32 0.24 0.18 25.35
N ASN A 33 -0.89 -0.21 25.94
CA ASN A 33 -1.00 -1.43 26.71
C ASN A 33 -1.59 -2.61 25.92
N ASP A 34 -2.51 -2.35 25.00
CA ASP A 34 -3.35 -3.40 24.41
C ASP A 34 -2.99 -3.70 22.95
N VAL A 35 -2.09 -2.91 22.34
CA VAL A 35 -1.73 -3.04 20.92
C VAL A 35 -0.26 -3.43 20.76
N ASP A 36 -0.01 -4.52 20.03
CA ASP A 36 1.34 -5.02 19.76
C ASP A 36 1.89 -4.63 18.39
N LEU A 37 1.01 -4.32 17.44
CA LEU A 37 1.38 -3.95 16.07
C LEU A 37 0.49 -2.81 15.57
N ILE A 38 1.10 -1.80 14.97
CA ILE A 38 0.39 -0.69 14.36
C ILE A 38 0.40 -0.88 12.84
N PHE A 39 -0.79 -0.95 12.23
CA PHE A 39 -0.97 -0.95 10.79
C PHE A 39 -1.51 0.41 10.35
N VAL A 40 -0.78 1.12 9.48
CA VAL A 40 -1.21 2.42 8.95
C VAL A 40 -1.49 2.28 7.46
N THR A 41 -2.63 2.82 7.03
CA THR A 41 -2.93 3.08 5.62
C THR A 41 -3.28 4.55 5.47
N THR A 42 -2.46 5.29 4.72
CA THR A 42 -2.63 6.73 4.54
C THR A 42 -1.97 7.18 3.23
N VAL A 43 -2.53 8.21 2.63
CA VAL A 43 -1.93 8.92 1.49
C VAL A 43 -1.79 10.39 1.89
N GLY A 44 -0.56 10.89 1.94
CA GLY A 44 -0.28 12.28 2.32
C GLY A 44 0.06 12.45 3.81
N SER A 45 -0.43 13.54 4.40
CA SER A 45 -0.16 13.95 5.79
C SER A 45 -1.46 14.07 6.59
N PRO A 46 -1.52 13.59 7.85
CA PRO A 46 -0.46 12.92 8.60
C PRO A 46 -0.10 11.54 8.02
N GLY A 47 1.21 11.32 7.85
CA GLY A 47 1.77 10.17 7.15
C GLY A 47 2.51 9.19 8.06
N TYR A 48 3.22 8.24 7.47
CA TYR A 48 4.04 7.26 8.19
C TYR A 48 5.06 7.92 9.14
N ALA A 49 5.71 9.01 8.71
CA ALA A 49 6.67 9.73 9.56
C ALA A 49 6.03 10.29 10.83
N THR A 50 4.81 10.83 10.75
CA THR A 50 4.07 11.36 11.91
C THR A 50 3.75 10.26 12.90
N TRP A 51 3.21 9.14 12.41
CA TRP A 51 2.94 7.95 13.24
C TRP A 51 4.21 7.36 13.84
N MET A 52 5.30 7.40 13.07
CA MET A 52 6.60 6.92 13.51
C MET A 52 7.05 7.71 14.75
N THR A 53 7.08 9.03 14.62
CA THR A 53 7.58 9.95 15.64
C THR A 53 6.70 10.02 16.88
N PHE A 54 5.38 10.08 16.73
CA PHE A 54 4.48 10.36 17.85
C PHE A 54 3.90 9.13 18.53
N VAL A 55 3.89 7.98 17.85
CA VAL A 55 3.25 6.76 18.40
C VAL A 55 4.25 5.63 18.52
N THR A 56 4.93 5.26 17.43
CA THR A 56 5.70 4.00 17.43
C THR A 56 7.02 4.12 18.18
N GLN A 57 7.77 5.21 17.98
CA GLN A 57 9.06 5.44 18.65
C GLN A 57 8.91 5.59 20.17
N PRO A 58 7.96 6.41 20.70
CA PRO A 58 7.79 6.54 22.15
C PRO A 58 7.28 5.27 22.83
N LEU A 59 6.52 4.43 22.11
CA LEU A 59 5.96 3.18 22.65
C LEU A 59 6.81 1.96 22.35
N ASN A 60 7.87 2.11 21.56
CA ASN A 60 8.68 1.02 21.02
C ASN A 60 7.84 -0.10 20.38
N LYS A 61 6.79 0.29 19.62
CA LYS A 61 5.88 -0.64 18.95
C LYS A 61 6.24 -0.74 17.46
N PRO A 62 6.24 -1.94 16.86
CA PRO A 62 6.48 -2.09 15.43
C PRO A 62 5.40 -1.41 14.59
N LEU A 63 5.82 -0.75 13.51
CA LEU A 63 4.93 -0.17 12.50
C LEU A 63 4.96 -1.02 11.24
N THR A 64 3.81 -1.21 10.62
CA THR A 64 3.66 -1.76 9.27
C THR A 64 2.54 -1.01 8.55
N GLY A 65 2.34 -1.26 7.26
CA GLY A 65 1.24 -0.61 6.55
C GLY A 65 1.19 -0.85 5.06
N GLY A 66 0.31 -0.14 4.39
CA GLY A 66 0.22 -0.08 2.94
C GLY A 66 -0.19 1.30 2.45
N ALA A 67 0.31 1.72 1.29
CA ALA A 67 -0.10 2.95 0.65
C ALA A 67 0.16 2.92 -0.86
N SER A 68 -0.24 3.97 -1.57
CA SER A 68 0.06 4.15 -2.99
C SER A 68 1.55 4.02 -3.28
N LEU A 69 1.89 3.46 -4.45
CA LEU A 69 3.27 3.18 -4.86
C LEU A 69 4.16 4.46 -4.85
N THR A 70 3.56 5.63 -5.06
CA THR A 70 4.23 6.93 -5.00
C THR A 70 4.88 7.23 -3.65
N MET A 71 4.38 6.66 -2.56
CA MET A 71 4.95 6.84 -1.22
C MET A 71 6.09 5.86 -0.91
N TYR A 72 6.27 4.81 -1.72
CA TYR A 72 7.24 3.76 -1.44
C TYR A 72 8.66 4.30 -1.31
N SER A 73 9.09 5.18 -2.22
CA SER A 73 10.40 5.83 -2.17
C SER A 73 10.59 6.64 -0.89
N GLY A 74 9.53 7.31 -0.42
CA GLY A 74 9.54 8.09 0.81
C GLY A 74 9.70 7.26 2.08
N VAL A 75 9.22 6.01 2.10
CA VAL A 75 9.27 5.15 3.30
C VAL A 75 10.40 4.11 3.27
N GLN A 76 11.13 3.99 2.15
CA GLN A 76 12.21 3.00 1.99
C GLN A 76 13.27 3.05 3.09
N HIS A 77 13.61 4.24 3.59
CA HIS A 77 14.60 4.37 4.66
C HIS A 77 14.10 3.77 5.98
N TYR A 78 12.80 3.88 6.29
CA TYR A 78 12.19 3.24 7.47
C TYR A 78 12.12 1.72 7.33
N ILE A 79 11.93 1.20 6.11
CA ILE A 79 12.00 -0.24 5.83
C ILE A 79 13.42 -0.75 6.10
N ARG A 80 14.43 -0.05 5.56
CA ARG A 80 15.84 -0.42 5.71
C ARG A 80 16.33 -0.33 7.16
N SER A 81 15.87 0.65 7.93
CA SER A 81 16.21 0.76 9.36
C SER A 81 15.48 -0.27 10.23
N GLY A 82 14.52 -1.02 9.67
CA GLY A 82 13.70 -1.99 10.40
C GLY A 82 12.65 -1.36 11.32
N GLN A 83 12.47 -0.04 11.24
CA GLN A 83 11.42 0.69 11.94
C GLN A 83 10.04 0.41 11.33
N LEU A 84 9.98 0.23 10.01
CA LEU A 84 8.81 -0.27 9.29
C LEU A 84 9.04 -1.76 8.96
N LYS A 85 8.27 -2.65 9.60
CA LYS A 85 8.45 -4.11 9.47
C LYS A 85 8.00 -4.68 8.13
N GLY A 86 7.08 -3.98 7.46
CA GLY A 86 6.56 -4.37 6.16
C GLY A 86 5.80 -3.22 5.52
N PHE A 87 5.72 -3.24 4.19
CA PHE A 87 4.99 -2.23 3.45
C PHE A 87 4.35 -2.82 2.20
N LEU A 88 3.02 -2.73 2.13
CA LEU A 88 2.24 -3.12 0.97
C LEU A 88 2.17 -1.93 0.00
N GLY A 89 3.09 -1.92 -0.97
CA GLY A 89 3.26 -0.84 -1.93
C GLY A 89 2.35 -0.98 -3.16
N GLY A 90 1.33 -0.12 -3.24
CA GLY A 90 0.44 -0.02 -4.38
C GLY A 90 -0.24 -1.33 -4.77
N LEU A 91 -0.61 -1.42 -6.05
CA LEU A 91 -1.34 -2.57 -6.58
C LEU A 91 -0.56 -3.88 -6.49
N ARG A 92 0.76 -3.83 -6.75
CA ARG A 92 1.62 -5.01 -6.66
C ARG A 92 1.69 -5.57 -5.25
N GLY A 93 1.88 -4.72 -4.24
CA GLY A 93 1.91 -5.17 -2.85
C GLY A 93 0.58 -5.78 -2.41
N ALA A 94 -0.55 -5.22 -2.86
CA ALA A 94 -1.88 -5.80 -2.61
C ALA A 94 -2.03 -7.18 -3.28
N ALA A 95 -1.62 -7.33 -4.54
CA ALA A 95 -1.67 -8.59 -5.26
C ALA A 95 -0.81 -9.68 -4.61
N GLU A 96 0.42 -9.34 -4.22
CA GLU A 96 1.33 -10.27 -3.53
C GLU A 96 0.74 -10.71 -2.18
N TYR A 97 0.08 -9.80 -1.45
CA TYR A 97 -0.61 -10.13 -0.21
C TYR A 97 -1.81 -11.07 -0.45
N GLU A 98 -2.69 -10.74 -1.41
CA GLU A 98 -3.84 -11.57 -1.81
C GLU A 98 -3.41 -12.99 -2.20
N GLN A 99 -2.33 -13.10 -2.98
CA GLN A 99 -1.75 -14.38 -3.37
C GLN A 99 -1.20 -15.14 -2.16
N LEU A 100 -0.50 -14.45 -1.24
CA LEU A 100 0.08 -15.06 -0.04
C LEU A 100 -0.99 -15.62 0.91
N VAL A 101 -2.12 -14.92 1.06
CA VAL A 101 -3.23 -15.38 1.91
C VAL A 101 -4.19 -16.33 1.20
N GLY A 102 -3.96 -16.63 -0.09
CA GLY A 102 -4.79 -17.54 -0.87
C GLY A 102 -6.20 -17.00 -1.18
N HIS A 103 -6.38 -15.67 -1.13
CA HIS A 103 -7.65 -15.02 -1.46
C HIS A 103 -7.45 -14.01 -2.60
N PRO A 104 -7.54 -14.48 -3.86
CA PRO A 104 -7.48 -13.61 -5.04
C PRO A 104 -8.56 -12.53 -4.99
N GLY A 105 -8.17 -11.29 -5.25
CA GLY A 105 -9.07 -10.15 -5.25
C GLY A 105 -8.77 -9.14 -6.34
N GLN A 106 -9.04 -7.87 -6.04
CA GLN A 106 -8.83 -6.77 -6.98
C GLN A 106 -7.35 -6.49 -7.23
N GLY A 107 -6.48 -6.79 -6.26
CA GLY A 107 -5.04 -6.64 -6.41
C GLY A 107 -4.51 -7.53 -7.53
N LEU A 108 -4.80 -8.83 -7.45
CA LEU A 108 -4.32 -9.84 -8.39
C LEU A 108 -4.89 -9.63 -9.79
N SER A 109 -6.22 -9.46 -9.90
CA SER A 109 -6.86 -9.18 -11.20
C SER A 109 -6.39 -7.87 -11.82
N GLY A 110 -6.12 -6.84 -11.01
CA GLY A 110 -5.53 -5.59 -11.47
C GLY A 110 -4.11 -5.77 -12.02
N MET A 111 -3.29 -6.60 -11.38
CA MET A 111 -1.94 -6.94 -11.86
C MET A 111 -1.97 -7.73 -13.17
N ASP A 112 -2.93 -8.64 -13.34
CA ASP A 112 -3.12 -9.36 -14.61
C ASP A 112 -3.50 -8.39 -15.74
N ALA A 113 -4.44 -7.48 -15.49
CA ALA A 113 -4.84 -6.46 -16.45
C ALA A 113 -3.68 -5.53 -16.84
N GLN A 114 -2.88 -5.07 -15.87
CA GLN A 114 -1.65 -4.29 -16.12
C GLN A 114 -0.66 -5.06 -17.01
N SER A 115 -0.46 -6.34 -16.73
CA SER A 115 0.44 -7.20 -17.50
C SER A 115 -0.02 -7.33 -18.96
N MET A 116 -1.32 -7.55 -19.19
CA MET A 116 -1.91 -7.59 -20.53
C MET A 116 -1.81 -6.25 -21.27
N GLY A 117 -1.97 -5.15 -20.55
CA GLY A 117 -1.77 -3.80 -21.09
C GLY A 117 -0.33 -3.59 -21.58
N HIS A 118 0.66 -3.97 -20.78
CA HIS A 118 2.07 -3.88 -21.16
C HIS A 118 2.40 -4.75 -22.38
N ILE A 119 1.87 -5.98 -22.44
CA ILE A 119 2.04 -6.85 -23.61
C ILE A 119 1.46 -6.20 -24.87
N THR A 120 0.28 -5.60 -24.77
CA THR A 120 -0.38 -4.93 -25.90
C THR A 120 0.47 -3.77 -26.44
N VAL A 121 1.01 -2.93 -25.55
CA VAL A 121 1.91 -1.83 -25.94
C VAL A 121 3.18 -2.36 -26.60
N LEU A 122 3.78 -3.44 -26.08
CA LEU A 122 4.94 -4.07 -26.69
C LEU A 122 4.66 -4.59 -28.10
N VAL A 123 3.49 -5.20 -28.33
CA VAL A 123 3.07 -5.67 -29.65
C VAL A 123 2.97 -4.51 -30.64
N PHE A 124 2.32 -3.40 -30.26
CA PHE A 124 2.23 -2.24 -31.13
C PHE A 124 3.58 -1.58 -31.39
N LEU A 125 4.48 -1.56 -30.41
CA LEU A 125 5.84 -1.06 -30.59
C LEU A 125 6.60 -1.89 -31.64
N LEU A 126 6.51 -3.22 -31.56
CA LEU A 126 7.15 -4.12 -32.53
C LEU A 126 6.57 -3.93 -33.94
N LEU A 127 5.25 -3.89 -34.06
CA LEU A 127 4.58 -3.65 -35.35
C LEU A 127 4.97 -2.29 -35.95
N GLY A 128 5.03 -1.24 -35.13
CA GLY A 128 5.48 0.09 -35.55
C GLY A 128 6.92 0.08 -36.06
N ASN A 129 7.83 -0.59 -35.35
CA ASN A 129 9.22 -0.73 -35.78
C ASN A 129 9.35 -1.51 -37.09
N ILE A 130 8.64 -2.64 -37.24
CA ILE A 130 8.64 -3.42 -38.49
C ILE A 130 8.11 -2.57 -39.64
N GLY A 131 6.99 -1.87 -39.45
CA GLY A 131 6.43 -0.93 -40.43
C GLY A 131 7.42 0.15 -40.85
N TYR A 132 8.11 0.76 -39.89
CA TYR A 132 9.15 1.77 -40.15
C TYR A 132 10.29 1.23 -41.01
N PHE A 133 10.83 0.05 -40.68
CA PHE A 133 11.94 -0.54 -41.45
C PHE A 133 11.53 -0.98 -42.86
N MET A 134 10.32 -1.52 -43.03
CA MET A 134 9.79 -1.86 -44.36
C MET A 134 9.60 -0.61 -45.23
N ALA A 135 9.06 0.48 -44.67
CA ALA A 135 8.89 1.75 -45.37
C ALA A 135 10.24 2.38 -45.75
N ARG A 136 11.21 2.36 -44.83
CA ARG A 136 12.57 2.88 -45.07
C ARG A 136 13.33 2.09 -46.15
N SER A 137 13.20 0.76 -46.17
CA SER A 137 13.82 -0.07 -47.21
C SER A 137 13.23 0.18 -48.60
N LYS A 138 11.95 0.59 -48.69
CA LYS A 138 11.30 0.92 -49.96
C LYS A 138 11.76 2.28 -50.49
N ASN A 139 11.99 3.27 -49.61
CA ASN A 139 12.50 4.59 -49.99
C ASN A 139 13.97 4.59 -50.41
N ASN A 140 14.81 3.69 -49.87
CA ASN A 140 16.21 3.53 -50.28
C ASN A 140 16.39 2.75 -51.60
N ARG A 141 15.31 2.24 -52.20
CA ARG A 141 15.31 1.50 -53.48
C ARG A 141 14.79 2.34 -54.66
N GLN A 142 14.43 3.60 -54.42
CA GLN A 142 14.23 4.63 -55.45
C GLN A 142 15.44 5.55 -55.47
#